data_AF-A0A398AM18-F1
#
_entry.id   AF-A0A398AM18-F1
#
_cell.length_a   1.000
_cell.length_b   1.000
_cell.length_c   1.000
_cell.angle_alpha   90.00
_cell.angle_beta   90.00
_cell.angle_gamma   90.00
#
_symmetry.space_group_name_H-M   'P 1'
#
loop_
_entity.id
_entity.type
_entity.pdbx_description
1 polymer ?
#
loop_
_entity_poly.entity_id
_entity_poly.type
_entity_poly.pdbx_seq_one_letter_code
_entity_poly.pdbx_strand_id
1 'polypeptide(L)'
;MTTTTTTGRRVRPPSPHIDRSRIITSYSSSCSSSSSSSPSNSSKHVTITRSQSTNKIFKTHRIQRDDPSKKQRVKISRGAKSGASSPSAWALSPGRGSTMKTSSSSSAPSTSMCHTPPESPYFKAQKKVSPVQEEEYHRFRIFHNRLIQLRFINARAEATMANLKVNVEDQWFWVWLRIYKMRKYVVENLIEVQRLRQEIKLHHVLSLQMPLLNEWSKLDAKNCEALSKLTRKLQALSARLPLLHGATVDVVSIHEEMVRGIEVMDEIEDIVIKFLPRVEIILYEMTELLNMSKQEFLYFEELVKSLFLVPVFAANESSLKVHFLQKIEEQRKL
;
A
#
# COMPACT_ATOMS: atom_id res chain seq x y z
N MET A 1 38.97 10.40 45.06
CA MET A 1 38.26 10.33 43.77
C MET A 1 38.55 8.97 43.16
N THR A 2 37.64 8.02 43.33
CA THR A 2 37.77 6.65 42.80
C THR A 2 36.36 6.20 42.39
N THR A 3 36.10 6.23 41.09
CA THR A 3 34.84 5.81 40.48
C THR A 3 35.01 4.42 39.89
N THR A 4 34.32 3.43 40.45
CA THR A 4 34.18 2.09 39.85
C THR A 4 32.82 1.98 39.17
N THR A 5 32.87 1.70 37.87
CA THR A 5 31.71 1.56 36.98
C THR A 5 31.31 0.09 36.91
N THR A 6 30.12 -0.26 37.41
CA THR A 6 29.52 -1.60 37.32
C THR A 6 28.50 -1.64 36.18
N THR A 7 28.84 -2.29 35.07
CA THR A 7 27.93 -2.58 33.94
C THR A 7 27.18 -3.90 34.17
N GLY A 8 25.87 -3.80 34.39
CA GLY A 8 24.96 -4.95 34.53
C GLY A 8 24.64 -5.61 33.19
N ARG A 9 24.83 -6.93 33.12
CA ARG A 9 24.45 -7.80 31.99
C ARG A 9 23.03 -8.31 32.21
N ARG A 10 22.10 -7.92 31.34
CA ARG A 10 20.68 -8.33 31.36
C ARG A 10 20.56 -9.78 30.82
N VAL A 11 20.25 -10.72 31.70
CA VAL A 11 19.99 -12.13 31.36
C VAL A 11 18.55 -12.27 30.83
N ARG A 12 18.39 -12.95 29.70
CA ARG A 12 17.10 -13.26 29.05
C ARG A 12 16.53 -14.56 29.67
N PRO A 13 15.22 -14.67 29.95
CA PRO A 13 14.65 -15.89 30.52
C PRO A 13 14.48 -16.99 29.46
N PRO A 14 14.46 -18.28 29.86
CA PRO A 14 14.30 -19.42 28.95
C PRO A 14 12.83 -19.59 28.54
N SER A 15 12.61 -20.05 27.30
CA SER A 15 11.29 -20.37 26.75
C SER A 15 10.77 -21.73 27.26
N PRO A 16 9.45 -21.94 27.34
CA PRO A 16 8.88 -23.12 27.97
C PRO A 16 8.99 -24.35 27.07
N HIS A 17 9.39 -25.47 27.68
CA HIS A 17 9.36 -26.81 27.11
C HIS A 17 7.91 -27.20 26.77
N ILE A 18 7.67 -27.61 25.52
CA ILE A 18 6.45 -28.32 25.12
C ILE A 18 6.83 -29.78 24.90
N ASP A 19 6.10 -30.66 25.57
CA ASP A 19 6.30 -32.10 25.64
C ASP A 19 6.30 -32.78 24.26
N ARG A 20 7.36 -33.55 24.02
CA ARG A 20 7.46 -34.51 22.92
C ARG A 20 6.55 -35.70 23.21
N SER A 21 5.35 -35.71 22.63
CA SER A 21 4.63 -36.96 22.41
C SER A 21 5.28 -37.73 21.27
N ARG A 22 5.81 -38.91 21.61
CA ARG A 22 6.49 -39.85 20.72
C ARG A 22 5.45 -40.52 19.83
N ILE A 23 5.24 -40.03 18.60
CA ILE A 23 4.49 -40.77 17.57
C ILE A 23 5.47 -41.74 16.91
N ILE A 24 5.44 -42.99 17.36
CA ILE A 24 6.05 -44.11 16.63
C ILE A 24 5.16 -44.36 15.42
N THR A 25 5.59 -43.86 14.26
CA THR A 25 4.96 -44.20 12.98
C THR A 25 5.80 -45.32 12.38
N SER A 26 5.32 -46.56 12.53
CA SER A 26 5.86 -47.73 11.83
C SER A 26 5.65 -47.56 10.33
N TYR A 27 6.70 -47.27 9.58
CA TYR A 27 6.68 -47.30 8.12
C TYR A 27 6.85 -48.76 7.66
N SER A 28 5.74 -49.45 7.45
CA SER A 28 5.69 -50.67 6.64
C SER A 28 5.78 -50.28 5.16
N SER A 29 6.97 -50.40 4.59
CA SER A 29 7.23 -50.28 3.16
C SER A 29 6.55 -51.43 2.41
N SER A 30 5.31 -51.20 1.98
CA SER A 30 4.57 -52.11 1.11
C SER A 30 4.84 -51.73 -0.35
N CYS A 31 5.79 -52.41 -1.00
CA CYS A 31 5.97 -52.35 -2.45
C CYS A 31 4.93 -53.25 -3.13
N SER A 32 3.83 -52.66 -3.57
CA SER A 32 2.80 -53.36 -4.36
C SER A 32 3.31 -53.59 -5.78
N SER A 33 3.65 -54.83 -6.10
CA SER A 33 3.89 -55.30 -7.46
C SER A 33 2.57 -55.39 -8.24
N SER A 34 2.34 -54.47 -9.17
CA SER A 34 1.33 -54.64 -10.23
C SER A 34 2.01 -55.18 -11.49
N SER A 35 1.55 -56.35 -11.93
CA SER A 35 1.95 -57.05 -13.13
C SER A 35 1.46 -56.33 -14.38
N SER A 36 2.35 -56.13 -15.34
CA SER A 36 2.04 -55.64 -16.68
C SER A 36 1.58 -56.78 -17.58
N SER A 37 0.39 -56.63 -18.17
CA SER A 37 0.01 -57.30 -19.40
C SER A 37 -0.13 -56.23 -20.50
N SER A 38 0.77 -56.28 -21.48
CA SER A 38 0.56 -55.62 -22.77
C SER A 38 -0.45 -56.43 -23.58
N PRO A 39 -1.24 -55.80 -24.48
CA PRO A 39 -0.83 -55.91 -25.87
C PRO A 39 -1.17 -54.72 -26.81
N SER A 40 -0.44 -54.75 -27.93
CA SER A 40 -0.83 -54.37 -29.29
C SER A 40 -0.85 -52.91 -29.75
N ASN A 41 -0.01 -52.67 -30.77
CA ASN A 41 -0.04 -51.57 -31.71
C ASN A 41 -1.41 -51.37 -32.37
N SER A 42 -1.84 -50.12 -32.51
CA SER A 42 -2.47 -49.68 -33.76
C SER A 42 -2.08 -48.25 -34.08
N SER A 43 -1.63 -48.09 -35.32
CA SER A 43 -1.32 -46.84 -36.00
C SER A 43 -2.61 -46.01 -36.17
N LYS A 44 -2.62 -44.77 -35.66
CA LYS A 44 -3.44 -43.68 -36.19
C LYS A 44 -2.69 -42.35 -36.10
N HIS A 45 -2.35 -41.89 -37.30
CA HIS A 45 -1.89 -40.56 -37.64
C HIS A 45 -2.92 -39.50 -37.20
N VAL A 46 -2.54 -38.56 -36.32
CA VAL A 46 -3.28 -37.29 -36.14
C VAL A 46 -2.29 -36.12 -36.00
N THR A 47 -2.42 -35.26 -37.00
CA THR A 47 -1.86 -33.95 -37.28
C THR A 47 -1.47 -33.09 -36.06
N ILE A 48 -0.20 -32.67 -36.04
CA ILE A 48 0.31 -31.59 -35.20
C ILE A 48 -0.35 -30.28 -35.65
N THR A 49 -1.36 -29.81 -34.91
CA THR A 49 -1.77 -28.41 -34.99
C THR A 49 -0.80 -27.58 -34.17
N ARG A 50 0.09 -26.90 -34.91
CA ARG A 50 0.98 -25.83 -34.45
C ARG A 50 0.14 -24.69 -33.86
N SER A 51 -0.10 -24.70 -32.56
CA SER A 51 -0.63 -23.53 -31.85
C SER A 51 0.45 -22.45 -31.84
N GLN A 52 0.27 -21.48 -32.73
CA GLN A 52 1.02 -20.24 -32.79
C GLN A 52 0.87 -19.54 -31.44
N SER A 53 1.98 -19.44 -30.70
CA SER A 53 2.12 -18.51 -29.59
C SER A 53 2.01 -17.11 -30.17
N THR A 54 0.83 -16.51 -30.08
CA THR A 54 0.67 -15.08 -30.30
C THR A 54 1.30 -14.39 -29.10
N ASN A 55 2.52 -13.88 -29.29
CA ASN A 55 3.10 -12.84 -28.47
C ASN A 55 2.17 -11.60 -28.56
N LYS A 56 1.10 -11.60 -27.75
CA LYS A 56 0.36 -10.39 -27.45
C LYS A 56 1.24 -9.59 -26.50
N ILE A 57 2.05 -8.74 -27.12
CA ILE A 57 2.55 -7.48 -26.61
C ILE A 57 1.69 -7.04 -25.42
N PHE A 58 2.25 -7.16 -24.21
CA PHE A 58 1.74 -6.43 -23.07
C PHE A 58 1.87 -4.96 -23.44
N LYS A 59 0.78 -4.37 -23.96
CA LYS A 59 0.56 -2.94 -23.90
C LYS A 59 0.53 -2.62 -22.42
N THR A 60 1.69 -2.22 -21.92
CA THR A 60 1.78 -1.41 -20.72
C THR A 60 0.82 -0.25 -20.95
N HIS A 61 -0.29 -0.23 -20.21
CA HIS A 61 -0.94 1.03 -19.91
C HIS A 61 0.09 1.82 -19.11
N ARG A 62 0.95 2.51 -19.85
CA ARG A 62 1.82 3.57 -19.39
C ARG A 62 0.86 4.61 -18.85
N ILE A 63 0.51 4.50 -17.57
CA ILE A 63 -0.09 5.61 -16.84
C ILE A 63 0.91 6.72 -17.03
N GLN A 64 0.44 7.71 -17.77
CA GLN A 64 1.10 8.95 -18.08
C GLN A 64 1.72 9.44 -16.78
N ARG A 65 3.05 9.35 -16.69
CA ARG A 65 3.79 10.11 -15.68
C ARG A 65 3.52 11.55 -16.06
N ASP A 66 2.58 12.18 -15.38
CA ASP A 66 2.50 13.64 -15.37
C ASP A 66 3.79 14.12 -14.72
N ASP A 67 4.70 14.48 -15.60
CA ASP A 67 5.97 15.12 -15.34
C ASP A 67 5.69 16.55 -14.85
N PRO A 68 5.94 16.91 -13.57
CA PRO A 68 5.79 18.28 -13.12
C PRO A 68 7.10 19.02 -13.43
N SER A 69 7.48 19.08 -14.70
CA SER A 69 8.64 19.85 -15.15
C SER A 69 8.30 20.81 -16.30
N LYS A 70 7.16 21.49 -16.19
CA LYS A 70 7.02 22.83 -16.77
C LYS A 70 7.15 23.87 -15.67
N LYS A 71 8.37 24.39 -15.53
CA LYS A 71 8.65 25.64 -14.82
C LYS A 71 7.81 26.75 -15.44
N GLN A 72 6.66 27.06 -14.85
CA GLN A 72 6.03 28.35 -15.07
C GLN A 72 6.85 29.37 -14.29
N ARG A 73 7.88 29.87 -14.98
CA ARG A 73 8.65 31.05 -14.59
C ARG A 73 7.63 32.17 -14.36
N VAL A 74 7.41 32.51 -13.09
CA VAL A 74 6.73 33.74 -12.71
C VAL A 74 7.55 34.89 -13.30
N LYS A 75 7.11 35.38 -14.46
CA LYS A 75 7.61 36.64 -15.01
C LYS A 75 7.04 37.73 -14.12
N ILE A 76 7.91 38.32 -13.32
CA ILE A 76 7.68 39.63 -12.72
C ILE A 76 7.60 40.62 -13.90
N SER A 77 6.38 40.88 -14.39
CA SER A 77 6.13 42.00 -15.29
C SER A 77 6.06 43.28 -14.45
N ARG A 78 7.19 43.98 -14.37
CA ARG A 78 7.19 45.43 -14.15
C ARG A 78 6.59 46.07 -15.40
N GLY A 79 5.59 46.92 -15.21
CA GLY A 79 5.12 47.87 -16.22
C GLY A 79 3.72 47.62 -16.75
N ALA A 80 2.72 48.24 -16.11
CA ALA A 80 1.59 48.86 -16.79
C ALA A 80 0.90 49.83 -15.82
N LYS A 81 1.04 51.13 -16.10
CA LYS A 81 0.16 52.16 -15.55
C LYS A 81 -1.24 51.88 -16.10
N SER A 82 -2.21 51.71 -15.22
CA SER A 82 -3.62 52.01 -15.52
C SER A 82 -4.20 52.71 -14.30
N GLY A 83 -4.39 54.02 -14.47
CA GLY A 83 -5.20 54.82 -13.58
C GLY A 83 -6.66 54.46 -13.82
N ALA A 84 -7.33 54.07 -12.75
CA ALA A 84 -8.73 54.34 -12.46
C ALA A 84 -8.97 53.78 -11.05
N SER A 85 -8.38 54.43 -10.05
CA SER A 85 -8.89 54.28 -8.68
C SER A 85 -10.29 54.87 -8.71
N SER A 86 -11.32 54.02 -8.63
CA SER A 86 -12.69 54.48 -8.36
C SER A 86 -12.61 55.51 -7.24
N PRO A 87 -13.10 56.75 -7.45
CA PRO A 87 -13.06 57.73 -6.39
C PRO A 87 -13.92 57.18 -5.26
N SER A 88 -13.32 57.03 -4.08
CA SER A 88 -14.06 56.82 -2.85
C SER A 88 -15.18 57.87 -2.81
N ALA A 89 -16.39 57.44 -2.47
CA ALA A 89 -17.63 58.25 -2.46
C ALA A 89 -17.60 59.51 -1.56
N TRP A 90 -16.42 59.86 -1.04
CA TRP A 90 -16.08 61.00 -0.20
C TRP A 90 -15.43 62.15 -1.00
N ALA A 91 -15.09 61.94 -2.28
CA ALA A 91 -14.44 62.95 -3.12
C ALA A 91 -15.40 63.93 -3.83
N LEU A 92 -16.72 63.81 -3.63
CA LEU A 92 -17.74 64.60 -4.31
C LEU A 92 -18.54 65.50 -3.34
N SER A 93 -17.86 66.44 -2.67
CA SER A 93 -18.55 67.55 -1.98
C SER A 93 -18.91 68.65 -2.98
N PRO A 94 -20.15 69.18 -3.00
CA PRO A 94 -20.54 70.29 -3.87
C PRO A 94 -19.88 71.58 -3.38
N GLY A 95 -18.84 72.06 -4.07
CA GLY A 95 -18.17 73.30 -3.66
C GLY A 95 -16.83 73.63 -4.31
N ARG A 96 -16.40 72.90 -5.35
CA ARG A 96 -15.19 73.25 -6.10
C ARG A 96 -15.51 73.39 -7.58
N GLY A 97 -15.91 74.60 -7.97
CA GLY A 97 -15.98 75.01 -9.38
C GLY A 97 -14.57 75.06 -9.96
N SER A 98 -14.32 74.28 -11.01
CA SER A 98 -13.11 74.37 -11.81
C SER A 98 -13.46 75.00 -13.14
N THR A 99 -12.89 76.18 -13.36
CA THR A 99 -12.91 76.94 -14.60
C THR A 99 -11.97 76.30 -15.62
N MET A 100 -12.50 75.76 -16.71
CA MET A 100 -11.78 75.74 -17.98
C MET A 100 -12.71 76.10 -19.13
N LYS A 101 -12.31 77.15 -19.83
CA LYS A 101 -12.91 77.70 -21.03
C LYS A 101 -12.50 76.84 -22.22
N THR A 102 -13.45 76.45 -23.05
CA THR A 102 -13.23 76.18 -24.48
C THR A 102 -14.28 76.95 -25.27
N SER A 103 -13.83 77.68 -26.28
CA SER A 103 -14.62 78.57 -27.12
C SER A 103 -14.77 78.04 -28.54
N SER A 104 -15.80 78.57 -29.23
CA SER A 104 -16.16 78.50 -30.66
C SER A 104 -17.03 77.31 -31.08
N SER A 105 -18.07 77.43 -31.91
CA SER A 105 -18.94 78.53 -32.37
C SER A 105 -19.97 77.92 -33.35
N SER A 106 -21.27 78.18 -33.20
CA SER A 106 -22.21 78.33 -34.33
C SER A 106 -23.54 78.96 -33.87
N SER A 107 -23.92 80.05 -34.54
CA SER A 107 -25.16 80.84 -34.51
C SER A 107 -26.32 80.11 -35.24
N ALA A 108 -27.63 80.29 -35.06
CA ALA A 108 -28.60 81.07 -34.25
C ALA A 108 -30.03 80.51 -34.64
N PRO A 109 -31.23 81.10 -34.34
CA PRO A 109 -31.64 82.08 -33.33
C PRO A 109 -32.93 81.70 -32.51
N SER A 110 -33.11 82.41 -31.38
CA SER A 110 -34.35 82.93 -30.76
C SER A 110 -35.62 82.07 -30.57
N THR A 111 -35.96 81.77 -29.31
CA THR A 111 -37.24 82.15 -28.64
C THR A 111 -37.12 81.81 -27.13
N SER A 112 -37.03 82.81 -26.25
CA SER A 112 -38.11 83.22 -25.34
C SER A 112 -39.00 82.06 -24.85
N MET A 113 -38.74 81.55 -23.64
CA MET A 113 -39.65 81.76 -22.51
C MET A 113 -38.98 81.24 -21.23
N CYS A 114 -38.83 82.18 -20.29
CA CYS A 114 -38.69 81.89 -18.88
C CYS A 114 -39.88 81.05 -18.43
N HIS A 115 -39.64 79.78 -18.09
CA HIS A 115 -40.54 78.99 -17.27
C HIS A 115 -39.71 78.29 -16.22
N THR A 116 -39.60 78.96 -15.08
CA THR A 116 -39.38 78.33 -13.78
C THR A 116 -40.37 77.18 -13.63
N PRO A 117 -39.94 75.93 -13.37
CA PRO A 117 -40.83 74.93 -12.84
C PRO A 117 -41.23 75.33 -11.42
N PRO A 118 -42.46 75.03 -10.97
CA PRO A 118 -42.99 75.51 -9.71
C PRO A 118 -42.13 75.01 -8.56
N GLU A 119 -41.73 75.91 -7.67
CA GLU A 119 -41.19 75.55 -6.37
C GLU A 119 -42.14 74.55 -5.71
N SER A 120 -41.66 73.32 -5.54
CA SER A 120 -42.33 72.35 -4.68
C SER A 120 -42.47 72.96 -3.27
N PRO A 121 -43.68 73.07 -2.70
CA PRO A 121 -43.90 73.67 -1.38
C PRO A 121 -43.58 72.66 -0.26
N TYR A 122 -42.40 72.03 -0.36
CA TYR A 122 -41.88 71.10 0.64
C TYR A 122 -40.49 71.50 1.13
N PHE A 123 -40.08 72.77 1.00
CA PHE A 123 -39.21 73.35 2.02
C PHE A 123 -40.06 73.67 3.23
N LYS A 124 -40.37 72.62 4.00
CA LYS A 124 -40.90 72.73 5.35
C LYS A 124 -40.07 73.80 6.06
N ALA A 125 -40.75 74.82 6.57
CA ALA A 125 -40.21 75.87 7.40
C ALA A 125 -39.02 75.35 8.20
N GLN A 126 -37.83 75.92 7.97
CA GLN A 126 -36.76 75.82 8.95
C GLN A 126 -37.30 76.49 10.22
N LYS A 127 -37.94 75.70 11.09
CA LYS A 127 -38.00 76.02 12.51
C LYS A 127 -36.56 76.34 12.86
N LYS A 128 -36.30 77.57 13.32
CA LYS A 128 -35.00 77.99 13.85
C LYS A 128 -34.70 77.09 15.04
N VAL A 129 -34.09 75.95 14.75
CA VAL A 129 -33.49 75.05 15.70
C VAL A 129 -32.31 75.82 16.30
N SER A 130 -32.17 75.74 17.62
CA SER A 130 -31.09 76.44 18.32
C SER A 130 -29.73 76.10 17.67
N PRO A 131 -28.80 77.05 17.50
CA PRO A 131 -27.47 76.75 16.94
C PRO A 131 -26.74 75.65 17.71
N VAL A 132 -27.07 75.46 19.00
CA VAL A 132 -26.59 74.35 19.84
C VAL A 132 -27.10 72.98 19.35
N GLN A 133 -28.36 72.91 18.93
CA GLN A 133 -28.99 71.67 18.45
C GLN A 133 -28.51 71.28 17.03
N GLU A 134 -28.14 72.26 16.19
CA GLU A 134 -27.54 72.01 14.87
C GLU A 134 -26.11 71.44 14.98
N GLU A 135 -25.32 71.95 15.92
CA GLU A 135 -23.98 71.44 16.20
C GLU A 135 -24.02 70.00 16.76
N GLU A 136 -24.96 69.70 17.65
CA GLU A 136 -25.20 68.34 18.15
C GLU A 136 -25.57 67.36 17.02
N TYR A 137 -26.43 67.77 16.09
CA TYR A 137 -26.78 66.94 14.92
C TYR A 137 -25.59 66.71 13.99
N HIS A 138 -24.75 67.73 13.79
CA HIS A 138 -23.52 67.59 13.01
C HIS A 138 -22.53 66.61 13.67
N ARG A 139 -22.34 66.71 14.99
CA ARG A 139 -21.51 65.77 15.77
C ARG A 139 -22.07 64.34 15.67
N PHE A 140 -23.37 64.18 15.81
CA PHE A 140 -24.04 62.88 15.64
C PHE A 140 -23.78 62.29 14.25
N ARG A 141 -23.88 63.08 13.18
CA ARG A 141 -23.57 62.62 11.81
C ARG A 141 -22.13 62.17 11.65
N ILE A 142 -21.16 62.88 12.23
CA ILE A 142 -19.75 62.48 12.21
C ILE A 142 -19.56 61.15 12.94
N PHE A 143 -20.08 61.01 14.16
CA PHE A 143 -19.96 59.78 14.94
C PHE A 143 -20.64 58.59 14.26
N HIS A 144 -21.83 58.81 13.69
CA HIS A 144 -22.55 57.80 12.94
C HIS A 144 -21.77 57.33 11.70
N ASN A 145 -21.21 58.27 10.92
CA ASN A 145 -20.37 57.93 9.78
C ASN A 145 -19.12 57.14 10.20
N ARG A 146 -18.48 57.57 11.30
CA ARG A 146 -17.31 56.87 11.83
C ARG A 146 -17.65 55.45 12.28
N LEU A 147 -18.79 55.25 12.93
CA LEU A 147 -19.27 53.93 13.33
C LEU A 147 -19.52 53.03 12.10
N ILE A 148 -20.15 53.55 11.05
CA ILE A 148 -20.37 52.79 9.80
C ILE A 148 -19.04 52.42 9.15
N GLN A 149 -18.06 53.34 9.10
CA GLN A 149 -16.72 53.04 8.58
C GLN A 149 -16.04 51.91 9.36
N LEU A 150 -16.11 51.94 10.70
CA LEU A 150 -15.55 50.89 11.55
C LEU A 150 -16.25 49.54 11.33
N ARG A 151 -17.58 49.53 11.22
CA ARG A 151 -18.35 48.31 10.89
C ARG A 151 -17.95 47.75 9.53
N PHE A 152 -17.76 48.61 8.52
CA PHE A 152 -17.32 48.17 7.20
C PHE A 152 -15.90 47.58 7.24
N ILE A 153 -14.98 48.21 7.97
CA ILE A 153 -13.62 47.68 8.15
C ILE A 153 -13.65 46.32 8.86
N ASN A 154 -14.45 46.17 9.91
CA ASN A 154 -14.61 44.91 10.62
C ASN A 154 -15.21 43.82 9.74
N ALA A 155 -16.31 44.10 9.03
CA ALA A 155 -16.93 43.16 8.10
C ALA A 155 -15.96 42.72 6.99
N ARG A 156 -15.14 43.64 6.48
CA ARG A 156 -14.10 43.32 5.50
C ARG A 156 -13.01 42.44 6.11
N ALA A 157 -12.55 42.72 7.32
CA ALA A 157 -11.57 41.89 8.02
C ALA A 157 -12.10 40.47 8.24
N GLU A 158 -13.34 40.32 8.73
CA GLU A 158 -14.02 39.04 8.92
C GLU A 158 -14.14 38.27 7.60
N ALA A 159 -14.56 38.92 6.51
CA ALA A 159 -14.63 38.29 5.19
C ALA A 159 -13.25 37.81 4.70
N THR A 160 -12.19 38.61 4.91
CA THR A 160 -10.83 38.20 4.54
C THR A 160 -10.34 37.03 5.39
N MET A 161 -10.60 37.03 6.70
CA MET A 161 -10.22 35.93 7.60
C MET A 161 -10.96 34.63 7.27
N ALA A 162 -12.26 34.70 6.96
CA ALA A 162 -13.04 33.55 6.54
C ALA A 162 -12.48 32.93 5.24
N ASN A 163 -12.14 33.76 4.24
CA ASN A 163 -11.52 33.31 3.00
C ASN A 163 -10.15 32.67 3.22
N LEU A 164 -9.31 33.27 4.08
CA LEU A 164 -8.01 32.70 4.43
C LEU A 164 -8.15 31.36 5.15
N LYS A 165 -9.12 31.23 6.06
CA LYS A 165 -9.38 29.97 6.76
C LYS A 165 -9.71 28.84 5.78
N VAL A 166 -10.65 29.05 4.87
CA VAL A 166 -11.04 28.05 3.86
C VAL A 166 -9.85 27.69 2.97
N ASN A 167 -9.07 28.69 2.52
CA ASN A 167 -7.89 28.44 1.70
C ASN A 167 -6.84 27.60 2.46
N VAL A 168 -6.59 27.92 3.73
CA VAL A 168 -5.64 27.16 4.57
C VAL A 168 -6.15 25.73 4.76
N GLU A 169 -7.42 25.52 5.10
CA GLU A 169 -8.02 24.19 5.25
C GLU A 169 -7.89 23.35 3.97
N ASP A 170 -8.15 23.94 2.80
CA ASP A 170 -7.96 23.27 1.50
C ASP A 170 -6.50 22.90 1.27
N GLN A 171 -5.54 23.81 1.53
CA GLN A 171 -4.11 23.50 1.42
C GLN A 171 -3.69 22.35 2.35
N TRP A 172 -4.12 22.34 3.60
CA TRP A 172 -3.83 21.24 4.53
C TRP A 172 -4.43 19.92 4.06
N PHE A 173 -5.66 19.94 3.53
CA PHE A 173 -6.29 18.76 2.95
C PHE A 173 -5.49 18.21 1.77
N TRP A 174 -5.04 19.06 0.84
CA TRP A 174 -4.22 18.64 -0.30
C TRP A 174 -2.86 18.07 0.12
N VAL A 175 -2.20 18.70 1.09
CA VAL A 175 -0.93 18.20 1.65
C VAL A 175 -1.15 16.84 2.31
N TRP A 176 -2.19 16.71 3.13
CA TRP A 176 -2.53 15.45 3.79
C TRP A 176 -2.85 14.34 2.77
N LEU A 177 -3.68 14.64 1.76
CA LEU A 177 -4.03 13.70 0.70
C LEU A 177 -2.80 13.26 -0.09
N ARG A 178 -1.88 14.19 -0.37
CA ARG A 178 -0.61 13.87 -1.05
C ARG A 178 0.26 12.96 -0.19
N ILE A 179 0.41 13.25 1.10
CA ILE A 179 1.16 12.41 2.04
C ILE A 179 0.53 11.02 2.12
N TYR A 180 -0.79 10.92 2.23
CA TYR A 180 -1.51 9.66 2.27
C TYR A 180 -1.27 8.82 1.01
N LYS A 181 -1.44 9.42 -0.18
CA LYS A 181 -1.19 8.75 -1.47
C LYS A 181 0.27 8.28 -1.58
N MET A 182 1.23 9.10 -1.18
CA MET A 182 2.64 8.73 -1.18
C MET A 182 2.93 7.57 -0.23
N ARG A 183 2.40 7.60 0.99
CA ARG A 183 2.58 6.49 1.96
C ARG A 183 1.99 5.19 1.44
N LYS A 184 0.77 5.24 0.89
CA LYS A 184 0.12 4.08 0.26
C LYS A 184 1.00 3.51 -0.86
N TYR A 185 1.43 4.36 -1.79
CA TYR A 185 2.30 3.95 -2.89
C TYR A 185 3.63 3.35 -2.42
N VAL A 186 4.27 3.94 -1.40
CA VAL A 186 5.52 3.41 -0.83
C VAL A 186 5.30 2.03 -0.22
N VAL A 187 4.24 1.83 0.56
CA VAL A 187 3.94 0.53 1.17
C VAL A 187 3.66 -0.52 0.10
N GLU A 188 2.85 -0.19 -0.92
CA GLU A 188 2.56 -1.09 -2.04
C GLU A 188 3.83 -1.50 -2.78
N ASN A 189 4.72 -0.54 -3.10
CA ASN A 189 6.00 -0.83 -3.75
C ASN A 189 6.93 -1.67 -2.88
N LEU A 190 7.00 -1.41 -1.57
CA LEU A 190 7.84 -2.20 -0.66
C LEU A 190 7.37 -3.66 -0.61
N ILE A 191 6.05 -3.88 -0.54
CA ILE A 191 5.46 -5.22 -0.58
C ILE A 191 5.77 -5.91 -1.90
N GLU A 192 5.58 -5.22 -3.03
CA GLU A 192 5.83 -5.76 -4.36
C GLU A 192 7.30 -6.11 -4.58
N VAL A 193 8.22 -5.22 -4.20
CA VAL A 193 9.67 -5.48 -4.27
C VAL A 193 10.06 -6.68 -3.41
N GLN A 194 9.54 -6.79 -2.19
CA GLN A 194 9.85 -7.92 -1.32
C GLN A 194 9.31 -9.23 -1.89
N ARG A 195 8.09 -9.21 -2.45
CA ARG A 195 7.49 -10.36 -3.13
C ARG A 195 8.34 -10.80 -4.32
N LEU A 196 8.68 -9.89 -5.23
CA LEU A 196 9.53 -10.19 -6.39
C LEU A 196 10.91 -10.72 -5.98
N ARG A 197 11.49 -10.17 -4.91
CA ARG A 197 12.76 -10.65 -4.36
C ARG A 197 12.65 -12.09 -3.85
N GLN A 198 11.57 -12.43 -3.15
CA GLN A 198 11.32 -13.79 -2.68
C GLN A 198 11.05 -14.73 -3.86
N GLU A 199 10.30 -14.31 -4.86
CA GLU A 199 10.00 -15.07 -6.07
C GLU A 199 11.27 -15.38 -6.88
N ILE A 200 12.16 -14.41 -7.07
CA ILE A 200 13.47 -14.62 -7.71
C ILE A 200 14.32 -15.61 -6.91
N LYS A 201 14.37 -15.47 -5.58
CA LYS A 201 15.12 -16.40 -4.72
C LYS A 201 14.57 -17.81 -4.83
N LEU A 202 13.26 -17.97 -4.78
CA LEU A 202 12.59 -19.27 -4.91
C LEU A 202 12.86 -19.87 -6.28
N HIS A 203 12.70 -19.11 -7.36
CA HIS A 203 13.02 -19.56 -8.71
C HIS A 203 14.49 -19.95 -8.85
N HIS A 204 15.42 -19.20 -8.25
CA HIS A 204 16.83 -19.54 -8.28
C HIS A 204 17.11 -20.88 -7.58
N VAL A 205 16.61 -21.06 -6.35
CA VAL A 205 16.76 -22.33 -5.61
C VAL A 205 16.12 -23.49 -6.38
N LEU A 206 14.89 -23.33 -6.85
CA LEU A 206 14.19 -24.35 -7.63
C LEU A 206 14.93 -24.67 -8.94
N SER A 207 15.43 -23.67 -9.66
CA SER A 207 16.17 -23.89 -10.92
C SER A 207 17.44 -24.72 -10.72
N LEU A 208 18.10 -24.59 -9.57
CA LEU A 208 19.29 -25.37 -9.22
C LEU A 208 18.92 -26.78 -8.74
N GLN A 209 17.85 -26.93 -7.97
CA GLN A 209 17.46 -28.20 -7.35
C GLN A 209 16.64 -29.10 -8.29
N MET A 210 15.81 -28.53 -9.17
CA MET A 210 14.89 -29.31 -10.00
C MET A 210 15.58 -30.29 -10.97
N PRO A 211 16.69 -29.94 -11.64
CA PRO A 211 17.42 -30.91 -12.47
C PRO A 211 17.99 -32.06 -11.63
N LEU A 212 18.53 -31.75 -10.44
CA LEU A 212 19.09 -32.75 -9.53
C LEU A 212 18.02 -33.71 -9.03
N LEU A 213 16.84 -33.21 -8.64
CA LEU A 213 15.70 -34.05 -8.26
C LEU A 213 15.21 -34.91 -9.42
N ASN A 214 15.18 -34.36 -10.64
CA ASN A 214 14.79 -35.13 -11.83
C ASN A 214 15.79 -36.26 -12.13
N GLU A 215 17.08 -36.03 -11.98
CA GLU A 215 18.09 -37.09 -12.12
C GLU A 215 17.99 -38.12 -11.00
N TRP A 216 17.82 -37.66 -9.76
CA TRP A 216 17.64 -38.52 -8.60
C TRP A 216 16.43 -39.45 -8.77
N SER A 217 15.29 -38.95 -9.25
CA SER A 217 14.11 -39.78 -9.51
C SER A 217 14.34 -40.93 -10.50
N LYS A 218 15.22 -40.71 -11.50
CA LYS A 218 15.58 -41.75 -12.49
C LYS A 218 16.55 -42.76 -11.89
N LEU A 219 17.47 -42.30 -11.03
CA LEU A 219 18.44 -43.16 -10.37
C LEU A 219 17.78 -44.03 -9.30
N ASP A 220 16.87 -43.44 -8.52
CA ASP A 220 16.11 -44.12 -7.48
C ASP A 220 15.33 -45.32 -8.04
N ALA A 221 14.58 -45.13 -9.14
CA ALA A 221 13.86 -46.21 -9.81
C ALA A 221 14.79 -47.36 -10.24
N LYS A 222 15.97 -47.05 -10.79
CA LYS A 222 16.97 -48.06 -11.19
C LYS A 222 17.58 -48.78 -9.99
N ASN A 223 17.87 -48.04 -8.92
CA ASN A 223 18.44 -48.60 -7.69
C ASN A 223 17.43 -49.55 -7.03
N CYS A 224 16.16 -49.14 -6.91
CA CYS A 224 15.09 -50.01 -6.41
C CYS A 224 14.95 -51.29 -7.24
N GLU A 225 15.02 -51.19 -8.58
CA GLU A 225 14.95 -52.35 -9.46
C GLU A 225 16.18 -53.27 -9.28
N ALA A 226 17.38 -52.70 -9.20
CA ALA A 226 18.63 -53.44 -8.99
C ALA A 226 18.63 -54.17 -7.65
N LEU A 227 18.28 -53.49 -6.56
CA LEU A 227 18.11 -54.08 -5.23
C LEU A 227 17.07 -55.21 -5.27
N SER A 228 15.91 -54.98 -5.87
CA SER A 228 14.87 -56.01 -6.01
C SER A 228 15.36 -57.24 -6.78
N LYS A 229 16.16 -57.05 -7.84
CA LYS A 229 16.78 -58.16 -8.60
C LYS A 229 17.82 -58.89 -7.76
N LEU A 230 18.68 -58.16 -7.05
CA LEU A 230 19.68 -58.72 -6.15
C LEU A 230 19.02 -59.56 -5.05
N THR A 231 18.02 -59.02 -4.35
CA THR A 231 17.27 -59.74 -3.33
C THR A 231 16.66 -61.03 -3.87
N ARG A 232 16.01 -61.00 -5.04
CA ARG A 232 15.45 -62.21 -5.66
C ARG A 232 16.52 -63.23 -6.02
N LYS A 233 17.67 -62.80 -6.55
CA LYS A 233 18.79 -63.70 -6.89
C LYS A 233 19.40 -64.32 -5.63
N LEU A 234 19.65 -63.53 -4.59
CA LEU A 234 20.17 -64.03 -3.32
C LEU A 234 19.18 -64.99 -2.65
N GLN A 235 17.88 -64.69 -2.69
CA GLN A 235 16.83 -65.58 -2.19
C GLN A 235 16.74 -66.88 -2.99
N ALA A 236 16.90 -66.82 -4.32
CA ALA A 236 16.95 -68.01 -5.15
C ALA A 236 18.21 -68.84 -4.88
N LEU A 237 19.37 -68.20 -4.67
CA LEU A 237 20.61 -68.88 -4.30
C LEU A 237 20.50 -69.53 -2.92
N SER A 238 19.97 -68.83 -1.92
CA SER A 238 19.82 -69.36 -0.57
C SER A 238 18.83 -70.55 -0.52
N ALA A 239 17.78 -70.53 -1.34
CA ALA A 239 16.85 -71.65 -1.48
C ALA A 239 17.41 -72.84 -2.30
N ARG A 240 18.31 -72.56 -3.26
CA ARG A 240 18.91 -73.56 -4.17
C ARG A 240 20.31 -73.98 -3.77
N LEU A 241 20.72 -73.76 -2.52
CA LEU A 241 21.94 -74.32 -1.96
C LEU A 241 21.62 -75.62 -1.18
N PRO A 242 21.22 -76.74 -1.81
CA PRO A 242 21.18 -78.01 -1.12
C PRO A 242 22.62 -78.49 -0.96
N LEU A 243 23.15 -78.45 0.26
CA LEU A 243 24.34 -79.19 0.67
C LEU A 243 24.01 -80.69 0.69
N LEU A 244 23.67 -81.28 -0.45
CA LEU A 244 23.44 -82.72 -0.58
C LEU A 244 24.68 -83.42 -1.14
N HIS A 245 24.96 -84.58 -0.54
CA HIS A 245 26.17 -85.39 -0.65
C HIS A 245 26.67 -85.55 -2.10
N GLY A 246 27.86 -85.01 -2.39
CA GLY A 246 28.64 -85.34 -3.59
C GLY A 246 28.82 -84.24 -4.63
N ALA A 247 28.25 -83.04 -4.45
CA ALA A 247 28.46 -81.92 -5.37
C ALA A 247 29.87 -81.32 -5.19
N THR A 248 30.76 -81.51 -6.18
CA THR A 248 32.07 -80.85 -6.27
C THR A 248 31.88 -79.42 -6.79
N VAL A 249 31.51 -78.51 -5.90
CA VAL A 249 31.41 -77.07 -6.19
C VAL A 249 32.68 -76.39 -5.70
N ASP A 250 33.20 -75.43 -6.47
CA ASP A 250 34.32 -74.58 -6.04
C ASP A 250 33.86 -73.64 -4.90
N VAL A 251 33.95 -74.17 -3.68
CA VAL A 251 33.55 -73.48 -2.45
C VAL A 251 34.37 -72.21 -2.24
N VAL A 252 35.63 -72.19 -2.69
CA VAL A 252 36.54 -71.04 -2.52
C VAL A 252 36.09 -69.88 -3.40
N SER A 253 35.80 -70.14 -4.68
CA SER A 253 35.29 -69.10 -5.59
C SER A 253 33.96 -68.50 -5.11
N ILE A 254 33.03 -69.32 -4.63
CA ILE A 254 31.74 -68.83 -4.11
C ILE A 254 31.94 -67.99 -2.85
N HIS A 255 32.80 -68.44 -1.94
CA HIS A 255 33.11 -67.70 -0.73
C HIS A 255 33.72 -66.33 -1.05
N GLU A 256 34.68 -66.27 -1.97
CA GLU A 256 35.28 -65.00 -2.41
C GLU A 256 34.24 -64.05 -3.05
N GLU A 257 33.32 -64.56 -3.87
CA GLU A 257 32.24 -63.74 -4.45
C GLU A 257 31.24 -63.24 -3.39
N MET A 258 30.98 -64.04 -2.36
CA MET A 258 30.16 -63.63 -1.22
C MET A 258 30.83 -62.55 -0.39
N VAL A 259 32.13 -62.69 -0.10
CA VAL A 259 32.92 -61.67 0.61
C VAL A 259 32.89 -60.36 -0.17
N ARG A 260 33.15 -60.38 -1.49
CA ARG A 260 33.02 -59.20 -2.35
C ARG A 260 31.61 -58.57 -2.30
N GLY A 261 30.57 -59.41 -2.30
CA GLY A 261 29.18 -58.93 -2.19
C GLY A 261 28.89 -58.23 -0.86
N ILE A 262 29.43 -58.75 0.25
CA ILE A 262 29.32 -58.16 1.57
C ILE A 262 30.07 -56.82 1.61
N GLU A 263 31.30 -56.76 1.11
CA GLU A 263 32.09 -55.52 1.04
C GLU A 263 31.33 -54.41 0.29
N VAL A 264 30.71 -54.71 -0.85
CA VAL A 264 29.90 -53.73 -1.59
C VAL A 264 28.64 -53.31 -0.82
N MET A 265 28.01 -54.22 -0.07
CA MET A 265 26.86 -53.89 0.77
C MET A 265 27.25 -52.98 1.95
N ASP A 266 28.39 -53.26 2.59
CA ASP A 266 28.94 -52.45 3.68
C ASP A 266 29.31 -51.04 3.18
N GLU A 267 29.91 -50.91 1.99
CA GLU A 267 30.17 -49.60 1.37
C GLU A 267 28.90 -48.79 1.12
N ILE A 268 27.81 -49.45 0.68
CA ILE A 268 26.50 -48.81 0.49
C ILE A 268 25.92 -48.37 1.84
N GLU A 269 26.01 -49.22 2.87
CA GLU A 269 25.56 -48.90 4.22
C GLU A 269 26.28 -47.69 4.78
N ASP A 270 27.60 -47.60 4.62
CA ASP A 270 28.41 -46.45 5.04
C ASP A 270 27.96 -45.14 4.38
N ILE A 271 27.63 -45.18 3.08
CA ILE A 271 27.07 -44.03 2.36
C ILE A 271 25.72 -43.64 2.96
N VAL A 272 24.83 -44.60 3.20
CA VAL A 272 23.50 -44.33 3.79
C VAL A 272 23.64 -43.70 5.17
N ILE A 273 24.44 -44.28 6.05
CA ILE A 273 24.67 -43.78 7.42
C ILE A 273 25.22 -42.34 7.39
N LYS A 274 26.13 -42.03 6.45
CA LYS A 274 26.71 -40.70 6.31
C LYS A 274 25.70 -39.63 5.91
N PHE A 275 24.73 -39.95 5.04
CA PHE A 275 23.79 -38.97 4.51
C PHE A 275 22.48 -38.88 5.30
N LEU A 276 22.08 -39.92 6.00
CA LEU A 276 20.81 -39.99 6.73
C LEU A 276 20.61 -38.84 7.73
N PRO A 277 21.59 -38.47 8.60
CA PRO A 277 21.43 -37.34 9.51
C PRO A 277 21.20 -36.01 8.79
N ARG A 278 21.80 -35.83 7.61
CA ARG A 278 21.65 -34.60 6.83
C ARG A 278 20.27 -34.49 6.19
N VAL A 279 19.71 -35.61 5.75
CA VAL A 279 18.34 -35.68 5.24
C VAL A 279 17.34 -35.38 6.35
N GLU A 280 17.54 -35.92 7.55
CA GLU A 280 16.68 -35.65 8.72
C GLU A 280 16.66 -34.16 9.09
N ILE A 281 17.83 -33.49 9.09
CA ILE A 281 17.91 -32.04 9.35
C ILE A 281 17.11 -31.26 8.31
N ILE A 282 17.28 -31.55 7.02
CA ILE A 282 16.55 -30.87 5.94
C ILE A 282 15.05 -31.10 6.07
N LEU A 283 14.63 -32.32 6.40
CA LEU A 283 13.22 -32.67 6.58
C LEU A 283 12.61 -31.92 7.77
N TYR A 284 13.36 -31.79 8.87
CA TYR A 284 12.95 -31.00 10.04
C TYR A 284 12.79 -29.52 9.68
N GLU A 285 13.78 -28.92 9.01
CA GLU A 285 13.73 -27.53 8.57
C GLU A 285 12.55 -27.28 7.62
N MET A 286 12.27 -28.19 6.68
CA MET A 286 11.11 -28.11 5.80
C MET A 286 9.79 -28.19 6.57
N THR A 287 9.72 -29.06 7.58
CA THR A 287 8.50 -29.23 8.40
C THR A 287 8.25 -27.99 9.25
N GLU A 288 9.28 -27.41 9.87
CA GLU A 288 9.17 -26.16 10.61
C GLU A 288 8.75 -25.00 9.71
N LEU A 289 9.33 -24.89 8.51
CA LEU A 289 8.95 -23.87 7.53
C LEU A 289 7.48 -24.03 7.09
N LEU A 290 7.03 -25.26 6.88
CA LEU A 290 5.63 -25.56 6.54
C LEU A 290 4.68 -25.17 7.68
N ASN A 291 5.05 -25.46 8.93
CA ASN A 291 4.25 -25.09 10.11
C ASN A 291 4.18 -23.57 10.29
N MET A 292 5.31 -22.86 10.15
CA MET A 292 5.37 -21.39 10.18
C MET A 292 4.47 -20.79 9.10
N SER A 293 4.53 -21.30 7.87
CA SER A 293 3.68 -20.85 6.76
C SER A 293 2.18 -21.03 7.05
N LYS A 294 1.78 -22.16 7.66
CA LYS A 294 0.39 -22.39 8.09
C LYS A 294 -0.05 -21.40 9.17
N GLN A 295 0.80 -21.14 10.17
CA GLN A 295 0.51 -20.18 11.23
C GLN A 295 0.33 -18.76 10.68
N GLU A 296 1.19 -18.33 9.77
CA GLU A 296 1.05 -17.04 9.10
C GLU A 296 -0.30 -16.91 8.40
N PHE A 297 -0.76 -17.96 7.69
CA PHE A 297 -2.05 -17.97 7.04
C PHE A 297 -3.22 -17.81 8.04
N LEU A 298 -3.14 -18.47 9.20
CA LEU A 298 -4.15 -18.32 10.26
C LEU A 298 -4.19 -16.91 10.83
N TYR A 299 -3.03 -16.29 11.08
CA TYR A 299 -2.97 -14.89 11.53
C TYR A 299 -3.50 -13.91 10.48
N PHE A 300 -3.27 -14.16 9.19
CA PHE A 300 -3.87 -13.37 8.12
C PHE A 300 -5.40 -13.50 8.12
N GLU A 301 -5.94 -14.70 8.33
CA GLU A 301 -7.39 -14.91 8.41
C GLU A 301 -8.00 -14.16 9.60
N GLU A 302 -7.34 -14.20 10.77
CA GLU A 302 -7.77 -13.46 11.96
C GLU A 302 -7.69 -11.94 11.75
N LEU A 303 -6.63 -11.45 11.11
CA LEU A 303 -6.48 -10.04 10.77
C LEU A 303 -7.62 -9.58 9.84
N VAL A 304 -7.95 -10.37 8.82
CA VAL A 304 -9.07 -10.10 7.92
C VAL A 304 -10.40 -10.06 8.68
N LYS A 305 -10.64 -11.00 9.61
CA LYS A 305 -11.83 -10.99 10.47
C LYS A 305 -11.90 -9.73 11.33
N SER A 306 -10.79 -9.31 11.95
CA SER A 306 -10.76 -8.08 12.76
C SER A 306 -10.98 -6.82 11.94
N LEU A 307 -10.53 -6.79 10.67
CA LEU A 307 -10.78 -5.68 9.75
C LEU A 307 -12.27 -5.48 9.48
N PHE A 308 -13.07 -6.56 9.43
CA PHE A 308 -14.53 -6.47 9.30
C PHE A 308 -15.23 -5.86 10.53
N LEU A 309 -14.57 -5.79 11.68
CA LEU A 309 -15.09 -5.09 12.88
C LEU A 309 -14.86 -3.58 12.82
N VAL A 310 -13.92 -3.10 11.99
CA VAL A 310 -13.58 -1.66 11.89
C VAL A 310 -14.79 -0.80 11.52
N PRO A 311 -15.66 -1.17 10.56
CA PRO A 311 -16.90 -0.44 10.29
C PRO A 311 -17.84 -0.35 11.49
N VAL A 312 -17.92 -1.41 12.30
CA VAL A 312 -18.77 -1.44 13.51
C VAL A 312 -18.22 -0.47 14.56
N PHE A 313 -16.91 -0.47 14.79
CA PHE A 313 -16.28 0.50 15.69
C PHE A 313 -16.42 1.94 15.18
N ALA A 314 -16.29 2.17 13.88
CA ALA A 314 -16.49 3.49 13.28
C ALA A 314 -17.93 3.99 13.46
N ALA A 315 -18.92 3.10 13.29
CA ALA A 315 -20.32 3.41 13.57
C ALA A 315 -20.53 3.76 15.05
N ASN A 316 -19.98 2.98 15.97
CA ASN A 316 -20.06 3.25 17.42
C ASN A 316 -19.39 4.59 17.80
N GLU A 317 -18.22 4.90 17.23
CA GLU A 317 -17.54 6.17 17.44
C GLU A 317 -18.41 7.34 16.95
N SER A 318 -19.02 7.21 15.77
CA SER A 318 -19.92 8.24 15.24
C SER A 318 -21.15 8.45 16.13
N SER A 319 -21.74 7.36 16.64
CA SER A 319 -22.86 7.41 17.58
C SER A 319 -22.47 8.12 18.89
N LEU A 320 -21.30 7.80 19.45
CA LEU A 320 -20.80 8.45 20.66
C LEU A 320 -20.57 9.95 20.47
N LYS A 321 -20.01 10.34 19.32
CA LYS A 321 -19.84 11.77 18.97
C LYS A 321 -21.18 12.49 18.90
N VAL A 322 -22.20 11.90 18.28
CA VAL A 322 -23.55 12.47 18.22
C VAL A 322 -24.15 12.62 19.61
N HIS A 323 -24.07 11.59 20.46
CA HIS A 323 -24.60 11.64 21.82
C HIS A 323 -23.89 12.70 22.68
N PHE A 324 -22.58 12.89 22.50
CA PHE A 324 -21.83 13.92 23.20
C PHE A 324 -22.26 15.34 22.78
N LEU A 325 -22.46 15.55 21.47
CA LEU A 325 -22.97 16.82 20.93
C LEU A 325 -24.37 17.13 21.47
N GLN A 326 -25.27 16.15 21.48
CA GLN A 326 -26.63 16.31 22.02
C GLN A 326 -26.61 16.75 23.49
N LYS A 327 -25.79 16.11 24.32
CA LYS A 327 -25.67 16.44 25.75
C LYS A 327 -25.14 17.86 25.99
N ILE A 328 -24.20 18.33 25.18
CA ILE A 328 -23.70 19.71 25.24
C ILE A 328 -24.82 20.69 24.88
N GLU A 329 -25.64 20.36 23.90
CA GLU A 329 -26.73 21.22 23.43
C GLU A 329 -27.88 21.30 24.45
N GLU A 330 -28.17 20.21 25.14
CA GLU A 330 -29.10 20.17 26.29
C GLU A 330 -28.59 21.01 27.46
N GLN A 331 -27.29 20.93 27.80
CA GLN A 331 -26.69 21.76 28.85
C GLN A 331 -26.64 23.25 28.51
N ARG A 332 -26.67 23.62 27.24
CA ARG A 332 -26.72 25.03 26.81
C ARG A 332 -28.14 25.61 26.86
N LYS A 333 -29.17 24.76 26.98
CA LYS A 333 -30.59 25.15 27.05
C LYS A 333 -31.11 25.26 28.49
N LEU A 334 -30.36 24.75 29.47
CA LEU A 334 -30.52 25.00 30.90
C LEU A 334 -29.72 26.25 31.30
#